data_AF-A0A6J4JRD3-F1
#
_entry.id   AF-A0A6J4JRD3-F1
#
_cell.length_a   1.000
_cell.length_b   1.000
_cell.length_c   1.000
_cell.angle_alpha   90.00
_cell.angle_beta   90.00
_cell.angle_gamma   90.00
#
_symmetry.space_group_name_H-M   'P 1'
#
loop_
_entity.id
_entity.type
_entity.pdbx_description
1 polymer ?
#
loop_
_entity_poly.entity_id
_entity_poly.type
_entity_poly.pdbx_seq_one_letter_code
_entity_poly.pdbx_strand_id
1 'polypeptide(L)'
;MRTVVLRELNCSNTEDFFGSDECRLEIIVDGQHNQTLRRSLSAGQSWPLERAFNFRHGVEVSLIDEDAPDPNDELGKVTIGPDITPFGTASFRADGADYRLQYRVEDALGSELPADPKAAAERIVEEFRTSTGGGRWPNISREALAAGMLDRVCNPFNVNQRRGPFCGPSAVVFELVRKDPLRYVQVCRSLYENGSFRSRTKEVRPRDALLNSRVGGDLSPVDWMLVATLRDAENALFPIEGEDQSGTMAQIAGITTPWEMEGWTSELLGFDDARYESTYLFGEFEAMRDAHGAF
;
A
#
# COMPACT_ATOMS: atom_id res chain seq x y z
N MET A 1 9.93 -4.31 -16.82
CA MET A 1 8.88 -4.56 -15.80
C MET A 1 7.58 -4.77 -16.55
N ARG A 2 6.65 -5.53 -15.99
CA ARG A 2 5.40 -5.89 -16.66
C ARG A 2 4.21 -5.55 -15.79
N THR A 3 3.05 -5.32 -16.40
CA THR A 3 1.77 -5.33 -15.70
C THR A 3 1.07 -6.63 -16.07
N VAL A 4 0.64 -7.39 -15.07
CA VAL A 4 -0.38 -8.41 -15.28
C VAL A 4 -1.73 -7.79 -14.94
N VAL A 5 -2.72 -8.00 -15.81
CA VAL A 5 -4.11 -7.65 -15.54
C VAL A 5 -4.91 -8.92 -15.42
N LEU A 6 -5.34 -9.24 -14.20
CA LEU A 6 -6.27 -10.33 -13.90
C LEU A 6 -7.67 -9.84 -14.24
N ARG A 7 -8.32 -10.50 -15.21
CA ARG A 7 -9.59 -10.03 -15.77
C ARG A 7 -10.77 -10.70 -15.10
N GLU A 8 -10.81 -12.02 -15.17
CA GLU A 8 -11.98 -12.79 -14.77
C GLU A 8 -11.59 -14.20 -14.36
N LEU A 9 -12.18 -14.69 -13.27
CA LEU A 9 -12.13 -16.09 -12.88
C LEU A 9 -13.48 -16.74 -13.23
N ASN A 10 -13.46 -17.84 -13.98
CA ASN A 10 -14.65 -18.57 -14.38
C ASN A 10 -14.69 -19.94 -13.69
N CYS A 11 -15.77 -20.24 -12.98
CA CYS A 11 -16.03 -21.56 -12.39
C CYS A 11 -16.80 -22.42 -13.39
N SER A 12 -16.20 -23.53 -13.86
CA SER A 12 -16.90 -24.52 -14.69
C SER A 12 -17.45 -25.67 -13.85
N ASN A 13 -16.71 -26.05 -12.80
CA ASN A 13 -17.10 -27.05 -11.81
C ASN A 13 -16.56 -26.62 -10.44
N THR A 14 -17.39 -26.72 -9.42
CA THR A 14 -17.04 -26.58 -8.00
C THR A 14 -16.39 -27.85 -7.49
N GLU A 15 -15.60 -27.77 -6.42
CA GLU A 15 -15.18 -28.97 -5.69
C GLU A 15 -16.41 -29.62 -5.01
N ASP A 16 -17.26 -28.75 -4.47
CA ASP A 16 -18.40 -29.12 -3.68
C ASP A 16 -19.43 -29.97 -4.44
N PHE A 17 -19.83 -31.09 -3.85
CA PHE A 17 -20.92 -31.94 -4.36
C PHE A 17 -22.26 -31.21 -4.33
N PHE A 18 -22.44 -30.26 -3.40
CA PHE A 18 -23.62 -29.42 -3.25
C PHE A 18 -23.23 -28.06 -2.67
N GLY A 19 -23.08 -27.03 -3.50
CA GLY A 19 -22.76 -25.72 -2.95
C GLY A 19 -22.12 -24.77 -3.94
N SER A 20 -21.53 -23.73 -3.36
CA SER A 20 -20.63 -22.81 -4.02
C SER A 20 -19.32 -22.87 -3.26
N ASP A 21 -18.20 -22.96 -3.95
CA ASP A 21 -16.89 -22.85 -3.34
C ASP A 21 -16.73 -21.44 -2.74
N GLU A 22 -16.28 -21.35 -1.49
CA GLU A 22 -15.94 -20.13 -0.75
C GLU A 22 -14.58 -19.57 -1.21
N CYS A 23 -14.46 -19.28 -2.50
CA CYS A 23 -13.16 -19.01 -3.13
C CYS A 23 -12.39 -17.86 -2.45
N ARG A 24 -11.16 -18.16 -2.02
CA ARG A 24 -10.10 -17.22 -1.68
C ARG A 24 -9.02 -17.21 -2.77
N LEU A 25 -8.85 -16.08 -3.43
CA LEU A 25 -7.69 -15.82 -4.29
C LEU A 25 -6.59 -15.13 -3.48
N GLU A 26 -5.39 -15.71 -3.49
CA GLU A 26 -4.17 -15.08 -2.98
C GLU A 26 -3.27 -14.70 -4.15
N ILE A 27 -2.82 -13.44 -4.17
CA ILE A 27 -1.98 -12.89 -5.23
C ILE A 27 -0.65 -12.49 -4.62
N ILE A 28 0.41 -13.13 -5.08
CA ILE A 28 1.80 -12.91 -4.66
C ILE A 28 2.56 -12.33 -5.85
N VAL A 29 3.16 -11.15 -5.67
CA VAL A 29 3.88 -10.42 -6.71
C VAL A 29 5.36 -10.41 -6.35
N ASP A 30 6.21 -10.93 -7.23
CA ASP A 30 7.67 -11.02 -7.02
C ASP A 30 8.06 -11.67 -5.67
N GLY A 31 7.29 -12.67 -5.24
CA GLY A 31 7.52 -13.41 -4.00
C GLY A 31 7.06 -12.69 -2.72
N GLN A 32 6.31 -11.59 -2.86
CA GLN A 32 5.67 -10.90 -1.74
C GLN A 32 4.16 -10.97 -1.89
N HIS A 33 3.45 -11.31 -0.81
CA HIS A 33 1.98 -11.24 -0.83
C HIS A 33 1.54 -9.82 -1.19
N ASN A 34 0.56 -9.71 -2.07
CA ASN A 34 0.08 -8.43 -2.56
C ASN A 34 -1.38 -8.20 -2.17
N GLN A 35 -2.25 -9.17 -2.44
CA GLN A 35 -3.68 -9.04 -2.22
C GLN A 35 -4.35 -10.40 -1.99
N THR A 36 -5.34 -10.41 -1.10
CA THR A 36 -6.30 -11.51 -0.97
C THR A 36 -7.68 -11.02 -1.37
N LEU A 37 -8.39 -11.80 -2.19
CA LEU A 37 -9.76 -11.55 -2.61
C LEU A 37 -10.63 -12.73 -2.20
N ARG A 38 -11.89 -12.48 -1.84
CA ARG A 38 -12.85 -13.53 -1.50
C ARG A 38 -14.17 -13.36 -2.21
N ARG A 39 -14.76 -14.46 -2.65
CA ARG A 39 -16.12 -14.52 -3.20
C ARG A 39 -16.59 -15.96 -3.38
N SER A 40 -17.78 -16.31 -2.89
CA SER A 40 -18.38 -17.60 -3.22
C SER A 40 -18.76 -17.70 -4.70
N LEU A 41 -18.44 -18.82 -5.34
CA LEU A 41 -18.76 -19.10 -6.75
C LEU A 41 -19.40 -20.47 -6.93
N SER A 42 -20.54 -20.50 -7.63
CA SER A 42 -21.13 -21.76 -8.10
C SER A 42 -20.69 -22.11 -9.51
N ALA A 43 -20.81 -23.38 -9.89
CA ALA A 43 -20.58 -23.84 -11.26
C ALA A 43 -21.35 -22.99 -12.29
N GLY A 44 -20.64 -22.54 -13.33
CA GLY A 44 -21.14 -21.66 -14.38
C GLY A 44 -21.08 -20.16 -14.05
N GLN A 45 -20.62 -19.76 -12.87
CA GLN A 45 -20.45 -18.35 -12.51
C GLN A 45 -19.07 -17.80 -12.85
N SER A 46 -19.02 -16.47 -12.98
CA SER A 46 -17.81 -15.72 -13.27
C SER A 46 -17.61 -14.61 -12.25
N TRP A 47 -16.35 -14.36 -11.92
CA TRP A 47 -15.92 -13.29 -11.05
C TRP A 47 -15.04 -12.31 -11.83
N PRO A 48 -15.56 -11.12 -12.20
CA PRO A 48 -14.74 -10.06 -12.76
C PRO A 48 -13.81 -9.51 -11.67
N LEU A 49 -12.51 -9.63 -11.92
CA LEU A 49 -11.45 -9.17 -11.03
C LEU A 49 -11.01 -7.76 -11.45
N GLU A 50 -10.68 -7.58 -12.72
CA GLU A 50 -10.14 -6.35 -13.31
C GLU A 50 -9.10 -5.67 -12.38
N ARG A 51 -8.13 -6.47 -11.94
CA ARG A 51 -7.01 -6.02 -11.07
C ARG A 51 -5.72 -6.01 -11.87
N ALA A 52 -4.90 -4.98 -11.67
CA ALA A 52 -3.62 -4.82 -12.33
C ALA A 52 -2.48 -4.83 -11.31
N PHE A 53 -1.44 -5.62 -11.58
CA PHE A 53 -0.28 -5.76 -10.71
C PHE A 53 1.00 -5.61 -11.51
N ASN A 54 1.94 -4.88 -10.94
CA ASN A 54 3.22 -4.56 -11.53
C ASN A 54 4.29 -5.51 -11.00
N PHE A 55 5.05 -6.16 -11.86
CA PHE A 55 5.98 -7.22 -11.46
C PHE A 55 7.26 -7.28 -12.33
N ARG A 56 8.30 -7.95 -11.82
CA ARG A 56 9.59 -8.17 -12.49
C ARG A 56 9.84 -9.63 -12.88
N HIS A 57 9.60 -10.55 -11.96
CA HIS A 57 9.91 -11.97 -12.08
C HIS A 57 8.65 -12.78 -12.35
N GLY A 58 7.60 -12.56 -11.58
CA GLY A 58 6.33 -13.25 -11.80
C GLY A 58 5.24 -12.84 -10.83
N VAL A 59 4.01 -13.21 -11.17
CA VAL A 59 2.86 -13.14 -10.27
C VAL A 59 2.33 -14.54 -10.07
N GLU A 60 2.28 -14.94 -8.81
CA GLU A 60 1.71 -16.19 -8.37
C GLU A 60 0.28 -15.94 -7.89
N VAL A 61 -0.64 -16.77 -8.36
CA VAL A 61 -2.05 -16.73 -7.97
C VAL A 61 -2.42 -18.11 -7.45
N SER A 62 -2.86 -18.16 -6.19
CA SER A 62 -3.39 -19.38 -5.57
C SER A 62 -4.90 -19.23 -5.41
N LEU A 63 -5.62 -20.31 -5.69
CA LEU A 63 -7.05 -20.44 -5.45
C LEU A 63 -7.25 -21.49 -4.36
N ILE A 64 -7.95 -21.10 -3.31
CA ILE A 64 -8.23 -21.93 -2.15
C ILE A 64 -9.74 -21.91 -1.94
N ASP A 65 -10.32 -23.06 -1.64
CA ASP A 65 -11.65 -23.15 -1.07
C ASP A 65 -11.57 -22.96 0.45
N GLU A 66 -12.42 -22.09 0.99
CA GLU A 66 -12.50 -21.86 2.44
C GLU A 66 -13.73 -22.58 2.98
N ASP A 67 -13.73 -23.91 2.94
CA ASP A 67 -14.85 -24.69 3.45
C ASP A 67 -14.95 -24.67 4.97
N ALA A 68 -16.19 -24.87 5.44
CA ALA A 68 -16.47 -25.26 6.82
C ALA A 68 -17.55 -26.33 6.79
N PRO A 69 -17.32 -27.55 7.33
CA PRO A 69 -16.38 -27.87 8.41
C PRO A 69 -15.09 -28.65 8.02
N ASP A 70 -14.79 -28.85 6.75
CA ASP A 70 -13.55 -29.43 6.24
C ASP A 70 -12.35 -28.47 6.31
N PRO A 71 -11.12 -28.98 6.19
CA PRO A 71 -9.93 -28.15 6.02
C PRO A 71 -9.95 -27.43 4.68
N ASN A 72 -9.57 -26.14 4.66
CA ASN A 72 -9.41 -25.38 3.40
C ASN A 72 -8.59 -26.13 2.34
N ASP A 73 -9.16 -26.32 1.16
CA ASP A 73 -8.54 -27.08 0.07
C ASP A 73 -7.88 -26.16 -0.97
N GLU A 74 -6.63 -26.47 -1.34
CA GLU A 74 -5.88 -25.69 -2.34
C GLU A 74 -6.25 -26.13 -3.76
N LEU A 75 -7.33 -25.55 -4.29
CA LEU A 75 -7.86 -25.81 -5.64
C LEU A 75 -6.83 -25.59 -6.77
N GLY A 76 -5.80 -24.79 -6.49
CA GLY A 76 -4.53 -24.86 -7.20
C GLY A 76 -3.74 -23.56 -7.20
N LYS A 77 -2.64 -23.58 -7.95
CA LYS A 77 -1.67 -22.50 -7.97
C LYS A 77 -1.05 -22.30 -9.34
N VAL A 78 -0.93 -21.05 -9.77
CA VAL A 78 -0.41 -20.71 -11.10
C VAL A 78 0.59 -19.56 -11.02
N THR A 79 1.67 -19.64 -11.80
CA THR A 79 2.67 -18.59 -11.91
C THR A 79 2.61 -17.95 -13.30
N ILE A 80 2.37 -16.65 -13.34
CA ILE A 80 2.36 -15.83 -14.54
C ILE A 80 3.73 -15.16 -14.68
N GLY A 81 4.45 -15.52 -15.74
CA GLY A 81 5.78 -14.98 -16.04
C GLY A 81 5.73 -13.62 -16.77
N PRO A 82 6.89 -13.01 -17.03
CA PRO A 82 7.00 -11.66 -17.57
C PRO A 82 6.83 -11.57 -19.10
N ASP A 83 6.46 -12.66 -19.78
CA ASP A 83 6.28 -12.66 -21.22
C ASP A 83 4.98 -11.94 -21.59
N ILE A 84 5.06 -11.03 -22.57
CA ILE A 84 3.88 -10.30 -23.07
C ILE A 84 2.86 -11.33 -23.56
N THR A 85 1.68 -11.29 -22.95
CA THR A 85 0.64 -12.27 -23.16
C THR A 85 -0.67 -11.52 -23.31
N PRO A 86 -1.12 -11.18 -24.53
CA PRO A 86 -2.33 -10.38 -24.72
C PRO A 86 -3.61 -11.11 -24.29
N PHE A 87 -3.60 -12.46 -24.33
CA PHE A 87 -4.73 -13.32 -23.96
C PHE A 87 -4.23 -14.56 -23.23
N GLY A 88 -3.98 -14.43 -21.93
CA GLY A 88 -3.53 -15.51 -21.06
C GLY A 88 -4.70 -16.24 -20.42
N THR A 89 -4.58 -17.55 -20.27
CA THR A 89 -5.49 -18.37 -19.46
C THR A 89 -4.67 -19.25 -18.53
N ALA A 90 -5.07 -19.31 -17.26
CA ALA A 90 -4.54 -20.24 -16.28
C ALA A 90 -5.67 -21.08 -15.71
N SER A 91 -5.37 -22.30 -15.27
CA SER A 91 -6.38 -23.25 -14.78
C SER A 91 -6.04 -23.74 -13.38
N PHE A 92 -7.09 -23.86 -12.55
CA PHE A 92 -7.04 -24.48 -11.24
C PHE A 92 -7.97 -25.70 -11.29
N ARG A 93 -7.41 -26.89 -11.03
CA ARG A 93 -8.07 -28.18 -11.28
C ARG A 93 -7.80 -29.22 -10.20
N ALA A 94 -7.34 -28.80 -9.05
CA ALA A 94 -7.21 -29.71 -7.91
C ALA A 94 -8.61 -30.06 -7.40
N ASP A 95 -8.68 -31.22 -6.75
CA ASP A 95 -9.84 -31.70 -5.97
C ASP A 95 -11.18 -31.79 -6.72
N GLY A 96 -11.14 -31.78 -8.06
CA GLY A 96 -12.33 -31.92 -8.91
C GLY A 96 -12.95 -30.59 -9.33
N ALA A 97 -12.43 -29.47 -8.83
CA ALA A 97 -12.74 -28.14 -9.32
C ALA A 97 -12.26 -27.93 -10.78
N ASP A 98 -12.88 -27.01 -11.52
CA ASP A 98 -12.38 -26.54 -12.82
C ASP A 98 -12.60 -25.04 -12.96
N TYR A 99 -11.58 -24.28 -12.56
CA TYR A 99 -11.55 -22.83 -12.70
C TYR A 99 -10.61 -22.38 -13.81
N ARG A 100 -10.99 -21.30 -14.48
CA ARG A 100 -10.16 -20.63 -15.50
C ARG A 100 -10.02 -19.14 -15.20
N LEU A 101 -8.79 -18.71 -14.95
CA LEU A 101 -8.41 -17.32 -14.81
C LEU A 101 -7.95 -16.75 -16.14
N GLN A 102 -8.66 -15.74 -16.63
CA GLN A 102 -8.25 -14.94 -17.78
C GLN A 102 -7.38 -13.79 -17.30
N TYR A 103 -6.24 -13.61 -17.97
CA TYR A 103 -5.31 -12.53 -17.68
C TYR A 103 -4.68 -11.99 -18.97
N ARG A 104 -3.99 -10.87 -18.85
CA ARG A 104 -3.03 -10.43 -19.86
C ARG A 104 -1.77 -9.90 -19.18
N VAL A 105 -0.64 -10.04 -19.86
CA VAL A 105 0.62 -9.42 -19.48
C VAL A 105 0.96 -8.40 -20.54
N GLU A 106 1.08 -7.15 -20.12
CA GLU A 106 1.39 -6.03 -20.98
C GLU A 106 2.69 -5.35 -20.51
N ASP A 107 3.31 -4.58 -21.41
CA ASP A 107 4.26 -3.56 -20.98
C ASP A 107 3.52 -2.67 -20.00
N ALA A 108 4.05 -2.57 -18.78
CA ALA A 108 3.50 -1.62 -17.83
C ALA A 108 3.70 -0.22 -18.47
N LEU A 109 2.61 0.49 -18.77
CA LEU A 109 2.67 1.81 -19.38
C LEU A 109 3.42 2.75 -18.42
N GLY A 110 4.66 3.11 -18.79
CA GLY A 110 5.60 3.86 -17.93
C GLY A 110 6.65 3.03 -17.18
N SER A 111 6.96 1.80 -17.61
CA SER A 111 7.72 0.81 -16.82
C SER A 111 9.15 0.47 -17.23
N GLU A 112 9.96 1.50 -17.39
CA GLU A 112 11.24 1.40 -16.71
C GLU A 112 10.97 1.69 -15.23
N LEU A 113 10.78 0.65 -14.41
CA LEU A 113 11.42 0.72 -13.09
C LEU A 113 12.89 0.96 -13.42
N PRO A 114 13.46 2.14 -13.12
CA PRO A 114 14.83 2.40 -13.52
C PRO A 114 15.74 1.40 -12.86
N ALA A 115 16.93 1.27 -13.46
CA ALA A 115 18.06 0.51 -12.92
C ALA A 115 18.46 0.93 -11.48
N ASP A 116 17.76 1.89 -10.87
CA ASP A 116 17.88 2.37 -9.51
C ASP A 116 16.57 3.10 -9.09
N PRO A 117 15.78 2.61 -8.11
CA PRO A 117 14.57 3.28 -7.60
C PRO A 117 14.80 4.73 -7.17
N LYS A 118 16.01 5.06 -6.71
CA LYS A 118 16.38 6.43 -6.37
C LYS A 118 16.48 7.30 -7.63
N ALA A 119 17.14 6.84 -8.68
CA ALA A 119 17.15 7.52 -9.97
C ALA A 119 15.73 7.69 -10.56
N ALA A 120 14.80 6.76 -10.30
CA ALA A 120 13.37 6.92 -10.63
C ALA A 120 12.77 8.13 -9.94
N ALA A 121 12.94 8.15 -8.62
CA ALA A 121 12.41 9.18 -7.77
C ALA A 121 12.95 10.54 -8.20
N GLU A 122 14.26 10.64 -8.44
CA GLU A 122 14.91 11.87 -8.92
C GLU A 122 14.33 12.36 -10.25
N ARG A 123 14.12 11.48 -11.24
CA ARG A 123 13.48 11.86 -12.51
C ARG A 123 12.05 12.36 -12.33
N ILE A 124 11.23 11.65 -11.55
CA ILE A 124 9.84 12.06 -11.31
C ILE A 124 9.78 13.40 -10.58
N VAL A 125 10.72 13.66 -9.67
CA VAL A 125 10.79 14.98 -9.03
C VAL A 125 11.15 16.07 -10.04
N GLU A 126 12.08 15.81 -10.97
CA GLU A 126 12.43 16.78 -12.01
C GLU A 126 11.28 17.04 -12.99
N GLU A 127 10.55 16.00 -13.40
CA GLU A 127 9.31 16.12 -14.17
C GLU A 127 8.25 16.92 -13.40
N PHE A 128 8.07 16.63 -12.12
CA PHE A 128 7.14 17.35 -11.25
C PHE A 128 7.52 18.82 -11.09
N ARG A 129 8.81 19.12 -10.96
CA ARG A 129 9.36 20.47 -10.81
C ARG A 129 9.11 21.33 -12.05
N THR A 130 9.19 20.72 -13.23
CA THR A 130 9.04 21.41 -14.52
C THR A 130 7.61 21.38 -15.06
N SER A 131 6.69 20.65 -14.42
CA SER A 131 5.30 20.59 -14.86
C SER A 131 4.54 21.89 -14.61
N THR A 132 3.59 22.19 -15.50
CA THR A 132 2.75 23.40 -15.47
C THR A 132 1.39 23.20 -14.81
N GLY A 133 1.13 22.00 -14.28
CA GLY A 133 -0.13 21.69 -13.60
C GLY A 133 -0.37 22.58 -12.38
N GLY A 134 -1.63 22.83 -12.03
CA GLY A 134 -1.98 23.47 -10.78
C GLY A 134 -1.62 22.60 -9.55
N GLY A 135 -1.46 23.23 -8.40
CA GLY A 135 -1.34 22.56 -7.10
C GLY A 135 -2.55 22.84 -6.23
N ARG A 136 -2.94 21.88 -5.38
CA ARG A 136 -4.02 22.03 -4.40
C ARG A 136 -3.56 22.68 -3.09
N TRP A 137 -2.26 22.85 -2.89
CA TRP A 137 -1.68 23.46 -1.69
C TRP A 137 -1.24 24.91 -1.97
N PRO A 138 -2.10 25.91 -1.72
CA PRO A 138 -1.84 27.30 -2.14
C PRO A 138 -0.65 27.94 -1.41
N ASN A 139 -0.27 27.44 -0.23
CA ASN A 139 0.83 27.99 0.58
C ASN A 139 2.13 27.17 0.46
N ILE A 140 2.20 26.23 -0.49
CA ILE A 140 3.40 25.42 -0.76
C ILE A 140 3.79 25.62 -2.22
N SER A 141 5.01 26.11 -2.46
CA SER A 141 5.52 26.20 -3.81
C SER A 141 5.96 24.83 -4.33
N ARG A 142 5.63 24.54 -5.59
CA ARG A 142 6.07 23.34 -6.31
C ARG A 142 7.60 23.18 -6.27
N GLU A 143 8.32 24.29 -6.44
CA GLU A 143 9.78 24.32 -6.41
C GLU A 143 10.33 23.90 -5.04
N ALA A 144 9.85 24.49 -3.94
CA ALA A 144 10.31 24.14 -2.60
C ALA A 144 9.92 22.70 -2.22
N LEU A 145 8.75 22.25 -2.69
CA LEU A 145 8.32 20.86 -2.50
C LEU A 145 9.22 19.88 -3.26
N ALA A 146 9.54 20.17 -4.53
CA ALA A 146 10.45 19.36 -5.34
C ALA A 146 11.86 19.30 -4.74
N ALA A 147 12.41 20.45 -4.33
CA ALA A 147 13.69 20.50 -3.64
C ALA A 147 13.69 19.67 -2.35
N GLY A 148 12.60 19.76 -1.57
CA GLY A 148 12.41 18.94 -0.37
C GLY A 148 12.37 17.45 -0.67
N MET A 149 11.61 17.03 -1.70
CA MET A 149 11.53 15.62 -2.10
C MET A 149 12.91 15.06 -2.49
N LEU A 150 13.66 15.78 -3.33
CA LEU A 150 15.02 15.37 -3.72
C LEU A 150 15.95 15.25 -2.52
N ASP A 151 15.89 16.19 -1.58
CA ASP A 151 16.72 16.16 -0.38
C ASP A 151 16.48 14.89 0.46
N ARG A 152 15.21 14.48 0.64
CA ARG A 152 14.86 13.24 1.35
C ARG A 152 15.25 11.99 0.56
N VAL A 153 15.00 11.96 -0.75
CA VAL A 153 15.42 10.86 -1.64
C VAL A 153 16.95 10.68 -1.62
N CYS A 154 17.70 11.78 -1.55
CA CYS A 154 19.16 11.76 -1.42
C CYS A 154 19.60 11.24 -0.06
N ASN A 155 18.96 11.69 1.01
CA ASN A 155 19.26 11.30 2.38
C ASN A 155 17.96 11.18 3.22
N PRO A 156 17.45 9.95 3.48
CA PRO A 156 16.24 9.73 4.26
C PRO A 156 16.31 10.33 5.67
N PHE A 157 17.51 10.44 6.26
CA PHE A 157 17.71 11.04 7.58
C PHE A 157 17.39 12.54 7.64
N ASN A 158 17.15 13.19 6.49
CA ASN A 158 16.73 14.57 6.47
C ASN A 158 15.22 14.75 6.77
N VAL A 159 14.41 13.68 6.77
CA VAL A 159 13.02 13.71 7.27
C VAL A 159 13.01 14.24 8.71
N ASN A 160 12.30 15.34 8.97
CA ASN A 160 12.44 16.04 10.23
C ASN A 160 11.15 16.75 10.69
N GLN A 161 10.51 16.22 11.74
CA GLN A 161 9.34 16.82 12.39
C GLN A 161 9.63 18.15 13.12
N ARG A 162 10.89 18.55 13.21
CA ARG A 162 11.38 19.64 14.05
C ARG A 162 10.93 19.46 15.51
N ARG A 163 10.30 20.47 16.08
CA ARG A 163 9.70 20.44 17.42
C ARG A 163 8.21 20.09 17.39
N GLY A 164 7.70 19.66 16.23
CA GLY A 164 6.30 19.33 16.04
C GLY A 164 5.92 17.95 16.59
N PRO A 165 4.64 17.73 16.94
CA PRO A 165 4.11 16.47 17.48
C PRO A 165 3.90 15.36 16.41
N PHE A 166 4.89 15.14 15.54
CA PHE A 166 4.77 14.27 14.37
C PHE A 166 5.73 13.08 14.37
N CYS A 167 6.14 12.56 15.53
CA CYS A 167 7.14 11.49 15.61
C CYS A 167 6.69 10.19 14.93
N GLY A 168 5.47 9.73 15.17
CA GLY A 168 4.93 8.55 14.50
C GLY A 168 4.87 8.71 12.98
N PRO A 169 4.15 9.73 12.46
CA PRO A 169 4.10 9.98 11.02
C PRO A 169 5.49 10.14 10.38
N SER A 170 6.41 10.82 11.07
CA SER A 170 7.76 11.06 10.56
C SER A 170 8.60 9.79 10.51
N ALA A 171 8.45 8.88 11.49
CA ALA A 171 9.10 7.57 11.47
C ALA A 171 8.61 6.73 10.28
N VAL A 172 7.31 6.73 9.99
CA VAL A 172 6.77 6.04 8.82
C VAL A 172 7.28 6.67 7.52
N VAL A 173 7.27 8.00 7.41
CA VAL A 173 7.79 8.69 6.22
C VAL A 173 9.27 8.40 6.02
N PHE A 174 10.08 8.38 7.09
CA PHE A 174 11.49 7.98 7.02
C PHE A 174 11.64 6.58 6.43
N GLU A 175 10.90 5.60 6.93
CA GLU A 175 10.94 4.23 6.41
C GLU A 175 10.43 4.14 4.97
N LEU A 176 9.41 4.94 4.60
CA LEU A 176 8.89 5.00 3.24
C LEU A 176 9.96 5.49 2.27
N VAL A 177 10.63 6.60 2.59
CA VAL A 177 11.72 7.14 1.77
C VAL A 177 12.89 6.15 1.67
N ARG A 178 13.23 5.50 2.78
CA ARG A 178 14.36 4.56 2.86
C ARG A 178 14.12 3.28 2.06
N LYS A 179 12.90 2.74 2.08
CA LYS A 179 12.55 1.47 1.44
C LYS A 179 12.02 1.63 0.01
N ASP A 180 11.23 2.68 -0.23
CA ASP A 180 10.59 2.94 -1.51
C ASP A 180 10.56 4.45 -1.83
N PRO A 181 11.72 5.03 -2.22
CA PRO A 181 11.82 6.46 -2.52
C PRO A 181 10.94 6.87 -3.71
N LEU A 182 10.67 5.94 -4.64
CA LEU A 182 9.78 6.17 -5.77
C LEU A 182 8.34 6.36 -5.29
N ARG A 183 7.85 5.46 -4.43
CA ARG A 183 6.51 5.57 -3.85
C ARG A 183 6.36 6.83 -3.00
N TYR A 184 7.37 7.19 -2.22
CA TYR A 184 7.40 8.47 -1.49
C TYR A 184 7.14 9.66 -2.42
N VAL A 185 7.90 9.77 -3.52
CA VAL A 185 7.74 10.88 -4.48
C VAL A 185 6.35 10.87 -5.13
N GLN A 186 5.83 9.68 -5.49
CA GLN A 186 4.50 9.56 -6.07
C GLN A 186 3.40 10.00 -5.10
N VAL A 187 3.52 9.64 -3.82
CA VAL A 187 2.61 10.07 -2.76
C VAL A 187 2.65 11.59 -2.60
N CYS A 188 3.83 12.19 -2.49
CA CYS A 188 3.99 13.64 -2.35
C CYS A 188 3.44 14.40 -3.58
N ARG A 189 3.74 13.92 -4.79
CA ARG A 189 3.23 14.50 -6.04
C ARG A 189 1.71 14.43 -6.10
N SER A 190 1.11 13.27 -5.87
CA SER A 190 -0.35 13.10 -5.87
C SER A 190 -1.00 14.00 -4.84
N LEU A 191 -0.45 14.05 -3.63
CA LEU A 191 -0.98 14.89 -2.56
C LEU A 191 -0.92 16.38 -2.94
N TYR A 192 0.13 16.83 -3.65
CA TYR A 192 0.22 18.21 -4.12
C TYR A 192 -0.75 18.51 -5.26
N GLU A 193 -0.79 17.67 -6.31
CA GLU A 193 -1.53 17.92 -7.54
C GLU A 193 -3.04 17.63 -7.40
N ASN A 194 -3.39 16.59 -6.65
CA ASN A 194 -4.76 16.11 -6.48
C ASN A 194 -5.36 16.48 -5.12
N GLY A 195 -4.52 16.81 -4.13
CA GLY A 195 -4.97 17.02 -2.75
C GLY A 195 -5.24 15.71 -2.00
N SER A 196 -4.96 14.56 -2.61
CA SER A 196 -5.09 13.23 -2.02
C SER A 196 -4.07 12.26 -2.61
N PHE A 197 -3.88 11.12 -1.97
CA PHE A 197 -3.18 9.99 -2.55
C PHE A 197 -3.88 8.68 -2.16
N ARG A 198 -3.72 7.66 -3.00
CA ARG A 198 -4.20 6.30 -2.70
C ARG A 198 -3.15 5.58 -1.87
N SER A 199 -3.48 5.12 -0.67
CA SER A 199 -2.69 4.14 0.10
C SER A 199 -2.94 2.72 -0.42
N ARG A 200 -2.59 1.67 0.32
CA ARG A 200 -2.86 0.27 -0.09
C ARG A 200 -4.35 0.04 -0.36
N THR A 201 -5.22 0.41 0.58
CA THR A 201 -6.67 0.13 0.48
C THR A 201 -7.53 1.39 0.49
N LYS A 202 -7.01 2.54 0.93
CA LYS A 202 -7.78 3.76 1.20
C LYS A 202 -7.33 4.94 0.35
N GLU A 203 -8.22 5.91 0.18
CA GLU A 203 -7.80 7.23 -0.28
C GLU A 203 -7.54 8.10 0.96
N VAL A 204 -6.38 8.74 1.00
CA VAL A 204 -5.95 9.62 2.08
C VAL A 204 -6.01 11.05 1.58
N ARG A 205 -6.80 11.89 2.24
CA ARG A 205 -6.82 13.34 2.00
C ARG A 205 -6.83 14.11 3.31
N PRO A 206 -6.19 15.29 3.37
CA PRO A 206 -6.38 16.22 4.46
C PRO A 206 -7.74 16.91 4.35
N ARG A 207 -8.18 17.47 5.48
CA ARG A 207 -9.27 18.45 5.57
C ARG A 207 -8.85 19.75 4.89
N ASP A 208 -9.84 20.49 4.41
CA ASP A 208 -9.61 21.75 3.69
C ASP A 208 -8.86 22.78 4.55
N ALA A 209 -9.04 22.76 5.87
CA ALA A 209 -8.31 23.63 6.79
C ALA A 209 -6.78 23.39 6.76
N LEU A 210 -6.35 22.11 6.72
CA LEU A 210 -4.92 21.78 6.61
C LEU A 210 -4.40 22.07 5.21
N LEU A 211 -5.16 21.74 4.16
CA LEU A 211 -4.80 22.01 2.77
C LEU A 211 -4.55 23.51 2.51
N ASN A 212 -5.33 24.39 3.16
CA ASN A 212 -5.18 25.85 3.07
C ASN A 212 -4.29 26.46 4.18
N SER A 213 -3.65 25.63 5.01
CA SER A 213 -2.76 26.12 6.07
C SER A 213 -1.43 26.63 5.51
N ARG A 214 -0.76 27.50 6.27
CA ARG A 214 0.66 27.78 6.04
C ARG A 214 1.49 26.60 6.55
N VAL A 215 2.70 26.45 6.01
CA VAL A 215 3.67 25.51 6.56
C VAL A 215 3.85 25.77 8.05
N GLY A 216 3.57 24.76 8.87
CA GLY A 216 3.57 24.87 10.33
C GLY A 216 4.98 24.79 10.91
N GLY A 217 5.34 25.75 11.75
CA GLY A 217 6.66 25.81 12.41
C GLY A 217 7.81 25.90 11.40
N ASP A 218 8.96 25.33 11.76
CA ASP A 218 10.18 25.32 10.94
C ASP A 218 10.31 24.05 10.06
N LEU A 219 9.18 23.36 9.81
CA LEU A 219 9.19 22.15 8.98
C LEU A 219 9.46 22.51 7.52
N SER A 220 10.08 21.58 6.79
CA SER A 220 10.13 21.71 5.34
C SER A 220 8.70 21.61 4.76
N PRO A 221 8.40 22.25 3.62
CA PRO A 221 7.07 22.15 3.01
C PRO A 221 6.65 20.72 2.69
N VAL A 222 7.58 19.86 2.28
CA VAL A 222 7.30 18.45 1.98
C VAL A 222 6.97 17.63 3.22
N ASP A 223 7.71 17.83 4.31
CA ASP A 223 7.43 17.12 5.56
C ASP A 223 6.10 17.61 6.12
N TRP A 224 5.87 18.93 6.19
CA TRP A 224 4.59 19.48 6.64
C TRP A 224 3.42 18.89 5.85
N MET A 225 3.49 18.93 4.52
CA MET A 225 2.42 18.43 3.66
C MET A 225 2.09 16.97 3.97
N LEU A 226 3.11 16.11 4.05
CA LEU A 226 2.89 14.68 4.22
C LEU A 226 2.56 14.31 5.67
N VAL A 227 3.39 14.69 6.64
CA VAL A 227 3.24 14.26 8.05
C VAL A 227 2.00 14.88 8.69
N ALA A 228 1.66 16.13 8.35
CA ALA A 228 0.43 16.73 8.83
C ALA A 228 -0.80 16.08 8.19
N THR A 229 -0.72 15.69 6.90
CA THR A 229 -1.82 14.95 6.25
C THR A 229 -2.04 13.59 6.90
N LEU A 230 -0.99 12.84 7.22
CA LEU A 230 -1.13 11.54 7.89
C LEU A 230 -1.81 11.69 9.26
N ARG A 231 -1.42 12.72 10.02
CA ARG A 231 -2.06 13.03 11.30
C ARG A 231 -3.51 13.51 11.13
N ASP A 232 -3.78 14.34 10.15
CA ASP A 232 -5.11 14.92 9.93
C ASP A 232 -6.12 13.91 9.37
N ALA A 233 -5.64 12.98 8.54
CA ALA A 233 -6.42 11.92 7.90
C ALA A 233 -6.45 10.61 8.70
N GLU A 234 -5.99 10.61 9.95
CA GLU A 234 -5.94 9.43 10.83
C GLU A 234 -7.28 8.68 10.84
N ASN A 235 -8.39 9.38 11.08
CA ASN A 235 -9.73 8.78 11.12
C ASN A 235 -10.16 8.16 9.77
N ALA A 236 -9.65 8.67 8.64
CA ALA A 236 -9.90 8.08 7.32
C ALA A 236 -9.08 6.81 7.10
N LEU A 237 -7.86 6.79 7.67
CA LEU A 237 -6.99 5.63 7.62
C LEU A 237 -7.43 4.53 8.61
N PHE A 238 -7.99 4.89 9.76
CA PHE A 238 -8.40 3.96 10.82
C PHE A 238 -9.75 4.39 11.41
N PRO A 239 -10.88 3.96 10.82
CA PRO A 239 -12.20 4.20 11.40
C PRO A 239 -12.34 3.38 12.69
N ILE A 240 -12.44 4.04 13.84
CA ILE A 240 -12.72 3.36 15.11
C ILE A 240 -14.25 3.26 15.27
N GLU A 241 -14.77 2.04 15.36
CA GLU A 241 -16.13 1.77 15.83
C GLU A 241 -16.09 1.61 17.37
N GLY A 242 -16.77 2.50 18.12
CA GLY A 242 -17.04 2.32 19.55
C GLY A 242 -16.37 3.31 20.51
N GLU A 243 -17.14 4.30 20.96
CA GLU A 243 -17.27 4.85 22.33
C GLU A 243 -16.08 5.20 23.25
N ASP A 244 -14.82 5.27 22.81
CA ASP A 244 -13.72 5.77 23.68
C ASP A 244 -12.97 6.99 23.11
N GLN A 245 -13.73 7.92 22.52
CA GLN A 245 -13.20 9.17 21.94
C GLN A 245 -12.87 10.28 22.95
N SER A 246 -12.78 10.00 24.25
CA SER A 246 -12.54 11.06 25.24
C SER A 246 -11.27 10.86 26.08
N GLY A 247 -10.24 10.27 25.50
CA GLY A 247 -8.88 10.50 25.97
C GLY A 247 -8.42 11.89 25.54
N THR A 248 -8.84 12.94 26.24
CA THR A 248 -8.32 14.33 26.11
C THR A 248 -6.78 14.37 26.08
N MET A 249 -6.09 13.31 26.50
CA MET A 249 -4.63 13.14 26.45
C MET A 249 -4.04 12.85 25.05
N ALA A 250 -4.72 12.13 24.15
CA ALA A 250 -4.16 11.79 22.83
C ALA A 250 -4.13 13.01 21.88
N GLN A 251 -5.21 13.81 21.89
CA GLN A 251 -5.27 15.06 21.12
C GLN A 251 -4.41 16.19 21.72
N ILE A 252 -4.11 16.18 23.02
CA ILE A 252 -3.36 17.25 23.71
C ILE A 252 -1.83 17.03 23.66
N ALA A 253 -1.33 15.82 23.39
CA ALA A 253 0.10 15.53 23.53
C ALA A 253 0.85 15.14 22.25
N GLY A 254 0.20 15.00 21.09
CA GLY A 254 0.92 14.54 19.89
C GLY A 254 1.40 13.10 19.95
N ILE A 255 0.84 12.34 20.90
CA ILE A 255 1.14 10.92 21.08
C ILE A 255 0.65 10.19 19.84
N THR A 256 1.49 9.31 19.33
CA THR A 256 1.08 8.36 18.28
C THR A 256 0.74 7.06 18.99
N THR A 257 -0.46 6.57 18.71
CA THR A 257 -0.99 5.34 19.25
C THR A 257 -0.45 4.13 18.49
N PRO A 258 -0.47 2.94 19.11
CA PRO A 258 -0.05 1.71 18.44
C PRO A 258 -0.77 1.43 17.12
N TRP A 259 -2.10 1.57 17.10
CA TRP A 259 -2.92 1.26 15.92
C TRP A 259 -2.70 2.25 14.77
N GLU A 260 -2.39 3.52 15.06
CA GLU A 260 -1.92 4.47 14.04
C GLU A 260 -0.63 3.97 13.37
N MET A 261 0.34 3.50 14.16
CA MET A 261 1.61 3.00 13.64
C MET A 261 1.44 1.72 12.83
N GLU A 262 0.70 0.73 13.35
CA GLU A 262 0.42 -0.53 12.63
C GLU A 262 -0.27 -0.22 11.29
N GLY A 263 -1.28 0.63 11.35
CA GLY A 263 -2.07 1.00 10.22
C GLY A 263 -1.28 1.75 9.13
N TRP A 264 -0.46 2.74 9.50
CA TRP A 264 0.40 3.43 8.54
C TRP A 264 1.46 2.49 7.95
N THR A 265 1.98 1.58 8.78
CA THR A 265 2.95 0.57 8.35
C THR A 265 2.33 -0.37 7.31
N SER A 266 1.07 -0.78 7.49
CA SER A 266 0.38 -1.59 6.49
C SER A 266 0.01 -0.79 5.22
N GLU A 267 -0.58 0.39 5.40
CA GLU A 267 -1.17 1.16 4.29
C GLU A 267 -0.13 1.90 3.43
N LEU A 268 0.99 2.34 4.00
CA LEU A 268 2.04 3.09 3.30
C LEU A 268 3.28 2.25 3.02
N LEU A 269 3.72 1.44 3.97
CA LEU A 269 4.93 0.62 3.83
C LEU A 269 4.65 -0.78 3.29
N GLY A 270 3.37 -1.17 3.21
CA GLY A 270 2.94 -2.41 2.55
C GLY A 270 3.13 -3.68 3.38
N PHE A 271 3.31 -3.57 4.70
CA PHE A 271 3.42 -4.77 5.54
C PHE A 271 2.05 -5.42 5.78
N ASP A 272 1.99 -6.74 5.63
CA ASP A 272 0.78 -7.54 5.89
C ASP A 272 0.57 -7.82 7.38
N ASP A 273 1.66 -7.96 8.12
CA ASP A 273 1.67 -8.24 9.55
C ASP A 273 2.47 -7.14 10.25
N ALA A 274 1.74 -6.16 10.79
CA ALA A 274 2.30 -5.13 11.65
C ALA A 274 1.81 -5.41 13.08
N ARG A 275 2.75 -5.80 13.94
CA ARG A 275 2.47 -6.10 15.36
C ARG A 275 3.06 -5.02 16.24
N TYR A 276 2.29 -4.62 17.23
CA TYR A 276 2.76 -3.77 18.32
C TYR A 276 3.11 -4.59 19.57
N GLU A 277 4.33 -4.40 20.06
CA GLU A 277 4.79 -4.86 21.36
C GLU A 277 5.00 -3.65 22.27
N SER A 278 4.33 -3.63 23.43
CA SER A 278 4.43 -2.54 24.40
C SER A 278 5.57 -2.78 25.38
N THR A 279 6.54 -1.87 25.43
CA THR A 279 7.65 -1.93 26.40
C THR A 279 7.52 -0.88 27.51
N TYR A 280 6.30 -0.41 27.82
CA TYR A 280 6.07 0.67 28.80
C TYR A 280 6.60 0.39 30.22
N LEU A 281 6.72 -0.88 30.60
CA LEU A 281 7.16 -1.28 31.95
C LEU A 281 8.46 -2.11 31.93
N PHE A 282 8.58 -3.06 30.99
CA PHE A 282 9.74 -3.93 30.73
C PHE A 282 9.52 -4.64 29.38
N GLY A 283 10.53 -5.34 28.86
CA GLY A 283 10.39 -6.20 27.66
C GLY A 283 11.11 -5.67 26.42
N GLU A 284 11.86 -4.59 26.52
CA GLU A 284 12.56 -3.95 25.41
C GLU A 284 13.56 -4.87 24.70
N PHE A 285 14.28 -5.71 25.45
CA PHE A 285 15.21 -6.69 24.87
C PHE A 285 14.49 -7.84 24.17
N GLU A 286 13.35 -8.27 24.70
CA GLU A 286 12.53 -9.32 24.09
C GLU A 286 11.90 -8.80 22.80
N ALA A 287 11.28 -7.61 22.84
CA ALA A 287 10.74 -6.94 21.66
C ALA A 287 11.81 -6.73 20.58
N MET A 288 13.03 -6.32 20.94
CA MET A 288 14.14 -6.20 19.97
C MET A 288 14.57 -7.56 19.39
N ARG A 289 14.59 -8.62 20.20
CA ARG A 289 14.95 -9.96 19.73
C ARG A 289 13.87 -10.54 18.82
N ASP A 290 12.61 -10.34 19.14
CA ASP A 290 11.47 -10.81 18.36
C ASP A 290 11.40 -10.04 17.04
N ALA A 291 11.64 -8.72 17.06
CA ALA A 291 11.79 -7.91 15.85
C ALA A 291 12.98 -8.37 14.99
N HIS A 292 14.11 -8.77 15.59
CA HIS A 292 15.25 -9.31 14.85
C HIS A 292 14.94 -10.67 14.19
N GLY A 293 14.15 -11.52 14.86
CA GLY A 293 13.75 -12.83 14.34
C GLY A 293 12.64 -12.79 13.29
N ALA A 294 12.01 -11.64 13.07
CA ALA A 294 10.93 -11.45 12.09
C ALA A 294 11.42 -11.16 10.66
N PHE A 295 12.73 -11.11 10.42
CA PHE A 295 13.36 -10.85 9.11
C PHE A 295 14.09 -12.07 8.56
#